data_AF-A0A846UWH3-F1
#
_entry.id   AF-A0A846UWH3-F1
#
_cell.length_a   1.000
_cell.length_b   1.000
_cell.length_c   1.000
_cell.angle_alpha   90.00
_cell.angle_beta   90.00
_cell.angle_gamma   90.00
#
_symmetry.space_group_name_H-M   'P 1'
#
loop_
_entity.id
_entity.type
_entity.pdbx_description
1 polymer ?
#
loop_
_entity_poly.entity_id
_entity_poly.type
_entity_poly.pdbx_seq_one_letter_code
_entity_poly.pdbx_strand_id
1 'polypeptide(L)'
;MSEFWDKRPPHPCERLAKIEGQTNFWRLLAGLEDCVDTTDDMAALAFARKSGLPPELLEAFWGGSKLHRIGLCQMAFDFIHRTGRGIANKDRIWTKGAILDGFDRFCGIRRSAATRAEKFRVRREDYLATRKLAEGLFYRWAGFVQPDWIHARFRPGTIIHP
;
A
#
# COMPACT_ATOMS: atom_id res chain seq x y z
N MET A 1 -24.98 -26.64 -13.20
CA MET A 1 -24.38 -25.80 -12.15
C MET A 1 -22.92 -26.21 -12.01
N SER A 2 -22.00 -25.59 -12.77
CA SER A 2 -20.57 -25.94 -12.76
C SER A 2 -19.74 -24.81 -12.18
N GLU A 3 -18.89 -25.19 -11.22
CA GLU A 3 -17.65 -24.54 -10.79
C GLU A 3 -17.75 -23.14 -10.13
N PHE A 4 -17.98 -23.14 -8.82
CA PHE A 4 -17.71 -22.00 -7.93
C PHE A 4 -16.21 -21.81 -7.62
N TRP A 5 -15.32 -22.61 -8.22
CA TRP A 5 -13.89 -22.56 -7.97
C TRP A 5 -13.15 -22.54 -9.30
N ASP A 6 -12.81 -21.34 -9.76
CA ASP A 6 -11.88 -21.16 -10.86
C ASP A 6 -10.53 -21.79 -10.46
N LYS A 7 -10.06 -22.78 -11.23
CA LYS A 7 -8.77 -23.45 -11.00
C LYS A 7 -7.58 -22.64 -11.52
N ARG A 8 -7.83 -21.50 -12.19
CA ARG A 8 -6.76 -20.61 -12.62
C ARG A 8 -6.04 -20.04 -11.39
N PRO A 9 -4.70 -19.91 -11.42
CA PRO A 9 -3.99 -19.27 -10.34
C PRO A 9 -4.57 -17.86 -10.13
N PRO A 10 -4.89 -17.47 -8.87
CA PRO A 10 -5.47 -16.16 -8.59
C PRO A 10 -4.59 -15.06 -9.16
N HIS A 11 -5.22 -13.96 -9.57
CA HIS A 11 -4.50 -12.84 -10.18
C HIS A 11 -3.39 -12.38 -9.21
N PRO A 12 -2.21 -11.98 -9.68
CA PRO A 12 -1.13 -11.57 -8.77
C PRO A 12 -1.53 -10.43 -7.81
N CYS A 13 -2.48 -9.56 -8.19
CA CYS A 13 -3.17 -8.62 -7.28
C CYS A 13 -3.86 -9.30 -6.09
N GLU A 14 -4.62 -10.35 -6.38
CA GLU A 14 -5.37 -11.11 -5.38
C GLU A 14 -4.44 -11.90 -4.48
N ARG A 15 -3.26 -12.34 -4.99
CA ARG A 15 -2.23 -12.96 -4.18
C ARG A 15 -1.51 -11.97 -3.26
N LEU A 16 -1.19 -10.76 -3.71
CA LEU A 16 -0.66 -9.72 -2.80
C LEU A 16 -1.67 -9.34 -1.71
N ALA A 17 -2.96 -9.25 -2.05
CA ALA A 17 -4.02 -9.08 -1.05
C ALA A 17 -4.10 -10.28 -0.06
N LYS A 18 -3.83 -11.50 -0.55
CA LYS A 18 -3.71 -12.70 0.27
C LYS A 18 -2.43 -12.76 1.10
N ILE A 19 -1.31 -12.11 0.73
CA ILE A 19 -0.10 -12.03 1.58
C ILE A 19 -0.42 -11.36 2.92
N GLU A 20 -1.26 -10.32 2.93
CA GLU A 20 -1.72 -9.72 4.19
C GLU A 20 -2.68 -10.67 4.95
N GLY A 21 -3.58 -11.34 4.22
CA GLY A 21 -4.37 -12.44 4.76
C GLY A 21 -3.50 -13.59 5.30
N GLN A 22 -2.29 -13.75 4.76
CA GLN A 22 -1.29 -14.74 5.15
C GLN A 22 -0.31 -14.25 6.23
N THR A 23 -0.24 -12.95 6.51
CA THR A 23 0.27 -12.51 7.81
C THR A 23 -0.65 -12.92 8.96
N ASN A 24 -1.93 -13.25 8.68
CA ASN A 24 -2.77 -14.06 9.59
C ASN A 24 -2.54 -15.60 9.44
N PHE A 25 -1.84 -16.09 8.42
CA PHE A 25 -1.45 -17.50 8.13
C PHE A 25 -0.23 -17.99 8.92
N TRP A 26 0.29 -17.20 9.87
CA TRP A 26 0.87 -17.82 11.07
C TRP A 26 -0.15 -18.68 11.85
N ARG A 27 -1.44 -18.65 11.46
CA ARG A 27 -2.42 -19.75 11.66
C ARG A 27 -1.99 -21.12 11.13
N LEU A 28 -0.94 -21.23 10.32
CA LEU A 28 -0.32 -22.51 9.94
C LEU A 28 0.77 -23.00 10.88
N LEU A 29 0.75 -22.49 12.12
CA LEU A 29 1.05 -23.31 13.29
C LEU A 29 0.03 -24.46 13.49
N ALA A 30 -1.00 -24.62 12.64
CA ALA A 30 -2.11 -25.59 12.78
C ALA A 30 -2.12 -26.79 11.80
N GLY A 31 -1.07 -27.04 11.01
CA GLY A 31 -0.95 -28.29 10.22
C GLY A 31 -1.96 -28.47 9.08
N LEU A 32 -2.32 -27.41 8.35
CA LEU A 32 -3.18 -27.47 7.17
C LEU A 32 -2.33 -27.28 5.90
N GLU A 33 -2.12 -28.34 5.12
CA GLU A 33 -1.13 -28.43 4.02
C GLU A 33 -1.44 -27.65 2.72
N ASP A 34 -2.41 -26.73 2.66
CA ASP A 34 -2.75 -26.01 1.42
C ASP A 34 -2.57 -24.49 1.56
N CYS A 35 -1.31 -24.05 1.57
CA CYS A 35 -0.99 -22.64 1.36
C CYS A 35 -0.66 -22.37 -0.10
N VAL A 36 -1.26 -21.33 -0.69
CA VAL A 36 -0.84 -20.83 -2.00
C VAL A 36 0.60 -20.32 -1.87
N ASP A 37 1.51 -20.93 -2.61
CA ASP A 37 2.92 -20.51 -2.68
C ASP A 37 3.02 -19.04 -3.11
N THR A 38 3.47 -18.18 -2.18
CA THR A 38 3.70 -16.75 -2.40
C THR A 38 5.18 -16.43 -2.56
N THR A 39 6.06 -17.43 -2.67
CA THR A 39 7.53 -17.28 -2.76
C THR A 39 7.92 -16.39 -3.95
N ASP A 40 7.32 -16.61 -5.12
CA ASP A 40 7.56 -15.79 -6.31
C ASP A 40 7.14 -14.33 -6.12
N ASP A 41 6.01 -14.10 -5.45
CA ASP A 41 5.50 -12.75 -5.20
C ASP A 41 6.39 -12.02 -4.18
N MET A 42 6.87 -12.72 -3.15
CA MET A 42 7.85 -12.21 -2.17
C MET A 42 9.22 -11.93 -2.81
N ALA A 43 9.70 -12.80 -3.70
CA ALA A 43 10.92 -12.58 -4.46
C ALA A 43 10.79 -11.36 -5.40
N ALA A 44 9.63 -11.20 -6.05
CA ALA A 44 9.33 -10.04 -6.88
C ALA A 44 9.28 -8.73 -6.07
N LEU A 45 8.68 -8.75 -4.87
CA LEU A 45 8.69 -7.60 -3.95
C LEU A 45 10.13 -7.25 -3.53
N ALA A 46 10.95 -8.25 -3.19
CA ALA A 46 12.35 -8.04 -2.86
C ALA A 46 13.15 -7.44 -4.02
N PHE A 47 12.89 -7.87 -5.27
CA PHE A 47 13.50 -7.27 -6.46
C PHE A 47 13.06 -5.82 -6.66
N ALA A 48 11.76 -5.54 -6.49
CA ALA A 48 11.19 -4.20 -6.67
C ALA A 48 11.74 -3.15 -5.68
N ARG A 49 12.41 -3.57 -4.59
CA ARG A 49 13.18 -2.67 -3.71
C ARG A 49 14.27 -1.88 -4.44
N LYS A 50 14.74 -2.37 -5.61
CA LYS A 50 15.69 -1.64 -6.47
C LYS A 50 15.15 -0.33 -7.01
N SER A 51 13.82 -0.14 -7.04
CA SER A 51 13.17 1.13 -7.42
C SER A 51 13.45 2.29 -6.45
N GLY A 52 14.08 2.03 -5.30
CA GLY A 52 14.35 3.03 -4.26
C GLY A 52 13.12 3.40 -3.42
N LEU A 53 11.99 2.72 -3.63
CA LEU A 53 10.76 2.87 -2.88
C LEU A 53 10.36 1.55 -2.20
N PRO A 54 9.67 1.61 -1.06
CA PRO A 54 9.24 0.42 -0.33
C PRO A 54 8.17 -0.35 -1.14
N PRO A 55 8.40 -1.62 -1.49
CA PRO A 55 7.45 -2.43 -2.24
C PRO A 55 6.14 -2.72 -1.49
N GLU A 56 6.13 -2.50 -0.17
CA GLU A 56 4.96 -2.56 0.71
C GLU A 56 3.87 -1.54 0.29
N LEU A 57 4.21 -0.56 -0.57
CA LEU A 57 3.23 0.28 -1.27
C LEU A 57 2.28 -0.53 -2.14
N LEU A 58 2.74 -1.62 -2.76
CA LEU A 58 1.91 -2.49 -3.60
C LEU A 58 0.94 -3.32 -2.76
N GLU A 59 1.35 -3.75 -1.57
CA GLU A 59 0.46 -4.41 -0.60
C GLU A 59 -0.65 -3.45 -0.15
N ALA A 60 -0.30 -2.19 0.13
CA ALA A 60 -1.28 -1.16 0.45
C ALA A 60 -2.20 -0.79 -0.75
N PHE A 61 -1.65 -0.74 -1.96
CA PHE A 61 -2.37 -0.37 -3.18
C PHE A 61 -3.35 -1.45 -3.65
N TRP A 62 -2.90 -2.70 -3.70
CA TRP A 62 -3.67 -3.82 -4.26
C TRP A 62 -4.42 -4.60 -3.19
N GLY A 63 -3.82 -4.75 -2.00
CA GLY A 63 -4.41 -5.46 -0.87
C GLY A 63 -5.18 -4.58 0.12
N GLY A 64 -5.01 -3.25 0.04
CA GLY A 64 -5.56 -2.34 1.06
C GLY A 64 -4.82 -2.43 2.40
N SER A 65 -3.59 -2.96 2.40
CA SER A 65 -2.87 -3.28 3.62
C SER A 65 -2.58 -2.09 4.51
N LYS A 66 -2.69 -2.33 5.83
CA LYS A 66 -2.38 -1.35 6.87
C LYS A 66 -1.11 -1.67 7.66
N LEU A 67 -0.45 -2.79 7.39
CA LEU A 67 0.71 -3.25 8.15
C LEU A 67 1.83 -2.20 8.17
N HIS A 68 2.15 -1.63 7.01
CA HIS A 68 3.22 -0.65 6.84
C HIS A 68 2.75 0.81 6.89
N ARG A 69 1.50 1.04 7.31
CA ARG A 69 0.83 2.36 7.29
C ARG A 69 1.65 3.46 7.95
N ILE A 70 2.21 3.21 9.13
CA ILE A 70 2.98 4.22 9.88
C ILE A 70 4.26 4.59 9.12
N GLY A 71 5.02 3.61 8.64
CA GLY A 71 6.26 3.83 7.91
C GLY A 71 6.03 4.58 6.59
N LEU A 72 5.03 4.15 5.82
CA LEU A 72 4.66 4.81 4.56
C LEU A 72 4.15 6.24 4.78
N CYS A 73 3.36 6.49 5.84
CA CYS A 73 2.92 7.84 6.18
C CYS A 73 4.06 8.73 6.66
N GLN A 74 5.04 8.20 7.39
CA GLN A 74 6.21 8.95 7.81
C GLN A 74 7.08 9.34 6.60
N MET A 75 7.26 8.43 5.63
CA MET A 75 7.92 8.73 4.37
C MET A 75 7.23 9.86 3.59
N ALA A 76 5.89 9.84 3.51
CA ALA A 76 5.10 10.92 2.90
C ALA A 76 5.26 12.25 3.64
N PHE A 77 5.25 12.22 4.99
CA PHE A 77 5.47 13.40 5.80
C PHE A 77 6.86 14.01 5.53
N ASP A 78 7.90 13.19 5.51
CA ASP A 78 9.27 13.66 5.28
C ASP A 78 9.46 14.20 3.86
N PHE A 79 8.80 13.59 2.86
CA PHE A 79 8.78 14.11 1.49
C PHE A 79 8.13 15.49 1.42
N ILE A 80 6.93 15.65 1.98
CA ILE A 80 6.21 16.95 2.00
C ILE A 80 7.02 17.99 2.78
N HIS A 81 7.59 17.60 3.92
CA HIS A 81 8.41 18.48 4.74
C HIS A 81 9.63 19.01 3.98
N ARG A 82 10.34 18.14 3.24
CA ARG A 82 11.55 18.53 2.50
C ARG A 82 11.27 19.36 1.25
N THR A 83 10.13 19.13 0.59
CA THR A 83 9.77 19.82 -0.67
C THR A 83 9.08 21.16 -0.46
N GLY A 84 8.35 21.35 0.65
CA GLY A 84 7.45 22.49 0.86
C GLY A 84 7.95 23.60 1.79
N ARG A 85 9.24 24.00 1.71
CA ARG A 85 9.88 24.95 2.66
C ARG A 85 9.83 24.53 4.14
N GLY A 86 9.51 23.28 4.42
CA GLY A 86 9.28 22.80 5.78
C GLY A 86 7.86 23.03 6.27
N ILE A 87 7.38 22.09 7.08
CA ILE A 87 6.11 22.19 7.81
C ILE A 87 6.40 22.84 9.16
N ALA A 88 5.74 23.96 9.47
CA ALA A 88 5.88 24.63 10.76
C ALA A 88 5.47 23.71 11.92
N ASN A 89 6.10 23.87 13.09
CA ASN A 89 5.87 22.96 14.23
C ASN A 89 4.40 22.84 14.65
N LYS A 90 3.66 23.96 14.62
CA LYS A 90 2.21 23.99 14.91
C LYS A 90 1.37 23.15 13.94
N ASP A 91 1.86 22.96 12.72
CA ASP A 91 1.12 22.32 11.63
C ASP A 91 1.38 20.82 11.53
N ARG A 92 2.47 20.34 12.15
CA ARG A 92 2.92 18.94 12.06
C ARG A 92 1.83 17.92 12.39
N ILE A 93 1.04 18.16 13.43
CA ILE A 93 0.03 17.21 13.92
C ILE A 93 -1.10 17.06 12.89
N TRP A 94 -1.66 18.17 12.41
CA TRP A 94 -2.77 18.10 11.46
C TRP A 94 -2.28 17.63 10.09
N THR A 95 -1.05 17.97 9.68
CA THR A 95 -0.45 17.45 8.44
C THR A 95 -0.29 15.93 8.50
N LYS A 96 0.23 15.38 9.60
CA LYS A 96 0.27 13.92 9.81
C LYS A 96 -1.13 13.31 9.76
N GLY A 97 -2.12 13.98 10.36
CA GLY A 97 -3.53 13.57 10.28
C GLY A 97 -4.06 13.54 8.85
N ALA A 98 -3.75 14.53 8.03
CA ALA A 98 -4.15 14.61 6.62
C ALA A 98 -3.45 13.53 5.77
N ILE A 99 -2.18 13.24 6.05
CA ILE A 99 -1.43 12.16 5.38
C ILE A 99 -2.02 10.79 5.69
N LEU A 100 -2.35 10.52 6.96
CA LEU A 100 -3.02 9.27 7.36
C LEU A 100 -4.36 9.09 6.65
N ASP A 101 -5.13 10.17 6.51
CA ASP A 101 -6.40 10.14 5.78
C ASP A 101 -6.19 10.00 4.26
N GLY A 102 -5.06 10.48 3.73
CA GLY A 102 -4.65 10.29 2.33
C GLY A 102 -4.27 8.83 2.06
N PHE A 103 -3.52 8.21 2.97
CA PHE A 103 -3.22 6.77 2.94
C PHE A 103 -4.49 5.93 3.02
N ASP A 104 -5.40 6.24 3.94
CA ASP A 104 -6.66 5.51 4.07
C ASP A 104 -7.46 5.56 2.75
N ARG A 105 -7.48 6.70 2.05
CA ARG A 105 -8.10 6.83 0.73
C ARG A 105 -7.40 6.02 -0.36
N PHE A 106 -6.07 6.02 -0.36
CA PHE A 106 -5.26 5.19 -1.24
C PHE A 106 -5.59 3.69 -1.09
N CYS A 107 -5.85 3.23 0.13
CA CYS A 107 -6.35 1.88 0.43
C CYS A 107 -7.87 1.70 0.20
N GLY A 108 -8.56 2.65 -0.43
CA GLY A 108 -9.99 2.57 -0.73
C GLY A 108 -10.95 3.00 0.40
N ILE A 109 -10.44 3.43 1.55
CA ILE A 109 -11.26 3.86 2.71
C ILE A 109 -11.58 5.35 2.62
N ARG A 110 -12.88 5.69 2.61
CA ARG A 110 -13.33 7.08 2.51
C ARG A 110 -13.69 7.67 3.87
N ARG A 111 -13.07 8.80 4.21
CA ARG A 111 -13.43 9.63 5.38
C ARG A 111 -13.77 11.07 4.99
N SER A 112 -14.68 11.69 5.74
CA SER A 112 -15.07 13.09 5.54
C SER A 112 -13.91 14.03 5.91
N ALA A 113 -13.57 14.95 4.99
CA ALA A 113 -12.55 15.97 5.25
C ALA A 113 -13.04 17.06 6.23
N ALA A 114 -14.34 17.36 6.23
CA ALA A 114 -14.91 18.46 7.01
C ALA A 114 -14.76 18.21 8.52
N THR A 115 -15.19 17.02 8.98
CA THR A 115 -15.10 16.59 10.39
C THR A 115 -13.65 16.54 10.89
N ARG A 116 -12.71 16.20 10.00
CA ARG A 116 -11.29 16.08 10.35
C ARG A 116 -10.62 17.44 10.44
N ALA A 117 -10.90 18.34 9.51
CA ALA A 117 -10.41 19.72 9.56
C ALA A 117 -10.90 20.46 10.82
N GLU A 118 -12.18 20.27 11.18
CA GLU A 118 -12.76 20.83 12.40
C GLU A 118 -12.05 20.32 13.66
N LYS A 119 -11.80 19.00 13.75
CA LYS A 119 -11.06 18.39 14.88
C LYS A 119 -9.67 18.99 15.08
N PHE A 120 -8.98 19.33 13.98
CA PHE A 120 -7.65 19.94 14.02
C PHE A 120 -7.67 21.47 14.08
N ARG A 121 -8.86 22.11 14.05
CA ARG A 121 -9.03 23.57 13.99
C ARG A 121 -8.26 24.22 12.82
N VAL A 122 -8.29 23.59 11.65
CA VAL A 122 -7.63 24.09 10.43
C VAL A 122 -8.64 24.41 9.34
N ARG A 123 -8.23 25.23 8.36
CA ARG A 123 -9.06 25.48 7.19
C ARG A 123 -9.27 24.17 6.43
N ARG A 124 -10.52 23.91 6.03
CA ARG A 124 -10.92 22.71 5.30
C ARG A 124 -10.12 22.53 4.01
N GLU A 125 -9.85 23.63 3.32
CA GLU A 125 -9.11 23.65 2.05
C GLU A 125 -7.67 23.17 2.23
N ASP A 126 -6.95 23.68 3.23
CA ASP A 126 -5.57 23.28 3.54
C ASP A 126 -5.48 21.80 3.90
N TYR A 127 -6.42 21.33 4.73
CA TYR A 127 -6.51 19.92 5.09
C TYR A 127 -6.78 19.04 3.87
N LEU A 128 -7.73 19.44 3.03
CA LEU A 128 -8.12 18.70 1.84
C LEU A 128 -6.98 18.65 0.81
N ALA A 129 -6.28 19.76 0.59
CA ALA A 129 -5.14 19.85 -0.31
C ALA A 129 -4.02 18.94 0.14
N THR A 130 -3.65 18.98 1.43
CA THR A 130 -2.62 18.12 2.01
C THR A 130 -2.97 16.64 1.91
N ARG A 131 -4.25 16.30 2.18
CA ARG A 131 -4.75 14.92 2.04
C ARG A 131 -4.67 14.43 0.59
N LYS A 132 -5.12 15.25 -0.38
CA LYS A 132 -5.06 14.90 -1.81
C LYS A 132 -3.63 14.78 -2.31
N LEU A 133 -2.73 15.64 -1.84
CA LEU A 133 -1.31 15.56 -2.13
C LEU A 133 -0.74 14.23 -1.64
N ALA A 134 -1.03 13.83 -0.39
CA ALA A 134 -0.58 12.57 0.16
C ALA A 134 -1.17 11.36 -0.61
N GLU A 135 -2.47 11.37 -0.90
CA GLU A 135 -3.13 10.34 -1.72
C GLU A 135 -2.45 10.20 -3.10
N GLY A 136 -2.25 11.31 -3.81
CA GLY A 136 -1.57 11.32 -5.11
C GLY A 136 -0.11 10.87 -5.03
N LEU A 137 0.59 11.17 -3.94
CA LEU A 137 1.97 10.74 -3.70
C LEU A 137 2.05 9.21 -3.57
N PHE A 138 1.15 8.58 -2.80
CA PHE A 138 1.10 7.12 -2.68
C PHE A 138 0.81 6.43 -4.01
N TYR A 139 -0.17 6.92 -4.79
CA TYR A 139 -0.44 6.39 -6.14
C TYR A 139 0.77 6.51 -7.06
N ARG A 140 1.44 7.67 -7.04
CA ARG A 140 2.65 7.89 -7.85
C ARG A 140 3.78 6.94 -7.46
N TRP A 141 4.02 6.75 -6.17
CA TRP A 141 5.05 5.83 -5.70
C TRP A 141 4.74 4.37 -6.02
N ALA A 142 3.49 3.94 -5.85
CA ALA A 142 3.05 2.61 -6.29
C ALA A 142 3.30 2.42 -7.79
N GLY A 143 3.01 3.43 -8.62
CA GLY A 143 3.29 3.42 -10.05
C GLY A 143 4.77 3.32 -10.44
N PHE A 144 5.71 3.70 -9.57
CA PHE A 144 7.15 3.50 -9.79
C PHE A 144 7.61 2.09 -9.42
N VAL A 145 7.03 1.48 -8.38
CA VAL A 145 7.40 0.14 -7.92
C VAL A 145 6.76 -0.95 -8.78
N GLN A 146 5.52 -0.71 -9.23
CA GLN A 146 4.70 -1.70 -9.91
C GLN A 146 5.35 -2.29 -11.18
N PRO A 147 6.00 -1.52 -12.08
CA PRO A 147 6.65 -2.08 -13.26
C PRO A 147 7.77 -3.08 -12.91
N ASP A 148 8.62 -2.75 -11.94
CA ASP A 148 9.72 -3.63 -11.51
C ASP A 148 9.20 -4.93 -10.90
N TRP A 149 8.13 -4.83 -10.11
CA TRP A 149 7.47 -5.99 -9.54
C TRP A 149 6.83 -6.88 -10.62
N ILE A 150 6.10 -6.29 -11.58
CA ILE A 150 5.51 -7.03 -12.72
C ILE A 150 6.63 -7.72 -13.52
N HIS A 151 7.70 -6.99 -13.86
CA HIS A 151 8.81 -7.55 -14.61
C HIS A 151 9.47 -8.72 -13.87
N ALA A 152 9.70 -8.61 -12.56
CA ALA A 152 10.23 -9.70 -11.76
C ALA A 152 9.27 -10.90 -11.71
N ARG A 153 7.97 -10.63 -11.56
CA ARG A 153 6.96 -11.68 -11.37
C ARG A 153 6.69 -12.49 -12.63
N PHE A 154 6.73 -11.85 -13.78
CA PHE A 154 6.43 -12.47 -15.08
C PHE A 154 7.68 -12.67 -15.94
N ARG A 155 8.87 -12.66 -15.33
CA ARG A 155 10.12 -12.87 -16.06
C ARG A 155 10.09 -14.25 -16.75
N PRO A 156 10.43 -14.34 -18.06
CA PRO A 156 10.52 -15.61 -18.76
C PRO A 156 11.53 -16.54 -18.05
N GLY A 157 11.10 -17.75 -17.72
CA GLY A 157 11.89 -18.75 -16.98
C GLY A 157 11.52 -18.94 -15.50
N THR A 158 10.63 -18.11 -14.95
CA THR A 158 10.15 -18.22 -13.54
C THR A 158 8.79 -18.90 -13.42
N ILE A 159 8.04 -19.04 -14.52
CA ILE A 159 6.79 -19.81 -14.55
C ILE A 159 7.14 -21.23 -14.98
N ILE A 160 7.37 -22.12 -14.01
CA ILE A 160 7.25 -23.55 -14.27
C ILE A 160 5.74 -23.80 -14.40
N HIS A 161 5.28 -23.93 -15.64
CA HIS A 161 3.94 -24.43 -15.91
C HIS A 161 3.84 -25.89 -15.41
N PRO A 162 2.82 -26.25 -14.60
CA PRO A 162 2.38 -27.64 -14.55
C PRO A 162 1.71 -28.05 -15.86
#